data_AF-A0A9E4B9R0-F1
#
_entry.id   AF-A0A9E4B9R0-F1
#
_cell.length_a   1.000
_cell.length_b   1.000
_cell.length_c   1.000
_cell.angle_alpha   90.00
_cell.angle_beta   90.00
_cell.angle_gamma   90.00
#
_symmetry.space_group_name_H-M   'P 1'
#
loop_
_entity.id
_entity.type
_entity.pdbx_description
1 polymer ?
#
loop_
_entity_poly.entity_id
_entity_poly.type
_entity_poly.pdbx_seq_one_letter_code
_entity_poly.pdbx_strand_id
1 'polypeptide(L)' 'MSAENYVTADAVVKLLLEHPKLMQRPVVLRGDRGVIGRPSENVEKLL' A
#
# COMPACT_ATOMS: atom_id res chain seq x y z
N MET A 1 10.67 -16.33 1.09
CA MET A 1 10.05 -15.40 2.05
C MET A 1 9.58 -16.18 3.26
N SER A 2 9.99 -15.80 4.46
CA SER A 2 9.52 -16.36 5.73
C SER A 2 8.27 -15.62 6.20
N ALA A 3 7.47 -16.27 7.05
CA ALA A 3 6.22 -15.69 7.55
C ALA A 3 6.45 -14.36 8.30
N GLU A 4 7.59 -14.22 8.97
CA GLU A 4 7.99 -13.02 9.72
C GLU A 4 8.02 -11.72 8.88
N ASN A 5 8.23 -11.83 7.56
CA ASN A 5 8.36 -10.67 6.67
C ASN A 5 7.05 -9.90 6.44
N TYR A 6 5.91 -10.42 6.88
CA TYR A 6 4.61 -9.77 6.70
C TYR A 6 3.70 -9.81 7.93
N VAL A 7 4.27 -9.99 9.12
CA VAL A 7 3.53 -9.94 10.41
C VAL A 7 3.43 -8.51 10.96
N THR A 8 4.47 -7.69 10.79
CA THR A 8 4.51 -6.31 11.30
C THR A 8 4.51 -5.29 10.16
N ALA A 9 3.99 -4.09 10.42
CA ALA A 9 3.97 -3.01 9.43
C ALA A 9 5.39 -2.67 8.93
N ASP A 10 6.38 -2.55 9.83
CA ASP A 10 7.76 -2.26 9.45
C ASP A 10 8.40 -3.36 8.60
N ALA A 11 8.10 -4.63 8.90
CA ALA A 11 8.58 -5.75 8.09
C ALA A 11 7.96 -5.70 6.68
N VAL A 12 6.65 -5.45 6.58
CA VAL A 12 5.97 -5.27 5.29
C VAL A 12 6.55 -4.09 4.52
N VAL A 13 6.83 -2.96 5.17
CA VAL A 13 7.43 -1.79 4.52
C VAL A 13 8.81 -2.13 3.95
N LYS A 14 9.69 -2.78 4.73
CA LYS A 14 10.99 -3.24 4.24
C LYS A 14 10.85 -4.17 3.05
N LEU A 15 9.92 -5.13 3.11
CA LEU A 15 9.64 -6.07 2.03
C LEU A 15 9.18 -5.38 0.74
N LEU A 16 8.31 -4.37 0.85
CA LEU A 16 7.83 -3.58 -0.29
C LEU A 16 8.93 -2.71 -0.91
N LEU A 17 9.89 -2.22 -0.10
CA LEU A 17 11.06 -1.48 -0.59
C LEU A 17 12.03 -2.39 -1.36
N GLU A 18 12.27 -3.61 -0.87
CA GLU A 18 13.10 -4.62 -1.55
C GLU A 18 12.43 -5.14 -2.83
N HIS A 19 11.10 -5.24 -2.83
CA HIS A 19 10.32 -5.75 -3.96
C HIS A 19 9.18 -4.79 -4.35
N PRO A 20 9.48 -3.65 -5.02
CA PRO A 20 8.47 -2.62 -5.34
C PRO A 20 7.29 -3.11 -6.18
N LYS A 21 7.46 -4.22 -6.92
CA LYS A 21 6.41 -4.85 -7.72
C LYS A 21 5.24 -5.39 -6.88
N LEU A 22 5.46 -5.67 -5.59
CA LEU A 22 4.42 -6.19 -4.67
C LEU A 22 3.43 -5.10 -4.23
N MET A 23 3.82 -3.82 -4.33
CA MET A 23 2.98 -2.72 -3.89
C MET A 23 1.75 -2.55 -4.78
N GLN A 24 0.57 -2.51 -4.16
CA GLN A 24 -0.70 -2.29 -4.84
C GLN A 24 -0.76 -0.87 -5.42
N ARG A 25 -1.20 -0.75 -6.66
CA ARG A 25 -1.28 0.52 -7.40
C ARG A 25 -2.57 0.55 -8.22
N PRO A 26 -3.17 1.72 -8.50
CA PRO A 26 -2.71 3.06 -8.15
C PRO A 26 -2.89 3.40 -6.66
N VAL A 27 -1.93 4.15 -6.12
CA VAL A 27 -2.04 4.81 -4.81
C VAL A 27 -2.43 6.26 -5.08
N VAL A 28 -3.54 6.72 -4.51
CA VAL A 28 -4.02 8.10 -4.66
C VAL A 28 -3.86 8.81 -3.33
N LEU A 29 -3.32 10.03 -3.35
CA LEU A 29 -3.04 10.85 -2.16
C LEU A 29 -3.82 12.18 -2.24
N ARG A 30 -4.42 12.61 -1.13
CA ARG A 30 -5.02 13.94 -0.97
C ARG A 30 -4.72 14.46 0.43
N GLY A 31 -3.77 15.41 0.52
CA GLY A 31 -3.28 15.90 1.81
C GLY A 31 -2.57 14.80 2.60
N ASP A 32 -3.04 14.56 3.83
CA ASP A 32 -2.57 13.51 4.74
C ASP A 32 -3.29 12.15 4.54
N ARG A 33 -4.28 12.09 3.65
CA ARG A 33 -5.04 10.86 3.36
C ARG A 33 -4.55 10.17 2.09
N GLY A 34 -4.57 8.83 2.09
CA GLY A 34 -4.22 8.00 0.93
C GLY A 34 -5.08 6.75 0.80
N VAL A 35 -5.36 6.32 -0.43
CA VAL A 35 -6.14 5.10 -0.73
C VAL A 35 -5.54 4.31 -1.90
N ILE A 36 -5.81 3.00 -1.91
CA ILE A 36 -5.58 2.15 -3.09
C ILE A 36 -6.78 2.25 -4.01
N GLY A 37 -6.58 2.81 -5.20
CA GLY A 37 -7.63 3.02 -6.22
C GLY A 37 -8.04 1.74 -6.97
N ARG A 38 -8.06 0.59 -6.28
CA ARG A 38 -8.57 -0.67 -6.80
C ARG A 38 -9.64 -1.23 -5.85
N PRO A 39 -10.93 -1.15 -6.22
CA PRO A 39 -11.45 -0.60 -7.47
C PRO A 39 -11.42 0.96 -7.48
N SER A 40 -11.67 1.59 -8.63
CA SER A 40 -11.49 3.04 -8.85
C SER A 40 -12.32 3.92 -7.91
N GLU A 41 -13.47 3.41 -7.47
CA GLU A 41 -14.43 4.09 -6.61
C GLU A 41 -13.85 4.36 -5.21
N ASN A 42 -12.78 3.65 -4.82
CA ASN A 42 -12.07 3.94 -3.57
C ASN A 42 -11.55 5.38 -3.49
N VAL A 43 -11.34 6.05 -4.64
CA VAL A 43 -10.93 7.46 -4.69
C VAL A 43 -11.98 8.38 -4.07
N GLU A 44 -13.26 8.01 -4.09
CA GLU A 44 -14.34 8.79 -3.48
C GLU A 44 -14.16 8.97 -1.96
N LYS A 45 -13.47 8.05 -1.29
CA LYS A 45 -13.12 8.15 0.15
C LYS A 45 -12.18 9.33 0.46
N LEU A 46 -11.52 9.86 -0.56
CA LEU A 46 -10.64 11.03 -0.42
C LEU A 46 -11.38 12.35 -0.63
N LEU A 47 -12.62 12.37 -1.11
CA LEU A 47 -13.41 13.61 -1.25
C LEU A 47 -13.77 14.20 0.12
#